data_AF-A0A7Z1SF35-F1
#
_entry.id   AF-A0A7Z1SF35-F1
#
_cell.length_a   1.000
_cell.length_b   1.000
_cell.length_c   1.000
_cell.angle_alpha   90.00
_cell.angle_beta   90.00
_cell.angle_gamma   90.00
#
_symmetry.space_group_name_H-M   'P 1'
#
loop_
_entity.id
_entity.type
_entity.pdbx_description
1 polymer ?
#
loop_
_entity_poly.entity_id
_entity_poly.type
_entity_poly.pdbx_seq_one_letter_code
_entity_poly.pdbx_strand_id
1 'polypeptide(L)'
;MSEFLAAIVGGIFALIGTFWGIKYQITKEKEEKREDYKNDILSMIDLTAYKASKISKIHLSETNALINKPQTLEKCDDVEGLFVKLDDQIQELLGTMSHHEEESNKPIRDLLNCYESLENYISKFSIAARIYNDKYETNSDDKRVIIVRTKEKLDRNIDTFINDLRQFSKHHFNHDMYEPTLKFESE
;
A
#
# COMPACT_ATOMS: atom_id res chain seq x y z
N MET A 1 31.73 -31.01 54.52
CA MET A 1 30.25 -31.19 54.43
C MET A 1 29.54 -29.88 54.06
N SER A 2 29.86 -28.74 54.69
CA SER A 2 29.31 -27.40 54.35
C SER A 2 29.58 -26.95 52.90
N GLU A 3 30.83 -27.08 52.42
CA GLU A 3 31.23 -26.60 51.08
C GLU A 3 30.60 -27.38 49.92
N PHE A 4 30.33 -28.68 50.11
CA PHE A 4 29.70 -29.52 49.10
C PHE A 4 28.19 -29.20 48.92
N LEU A 5 27.50 -28.91 50.03
CA LEU A 5 26.12 -28.42 50.02
C LEU A 5 26.02 -27.01 49.40
N ALA A 6 26.97 -26.13 49.71
CA ALA A 6 27.03 -24.79 49.12
C ALA A 6 27.28 -24.83 47.60
N ALA A 7 28.12 -25.75 47.11
CA ALA A 7 28.38 -25.92 45.69
C ALA A 7 27.16 -26.48 44.92
N ILE A 8 26.42 -27.43 45.51
CA ILE A 8 25.17 -27.96 44.93
C ILE A 8 24.08 -26.88 44.89
N VAL A 9 23.93 -26.13 45.98
CA VAL A 9 22.95 -25.03 46.07
C VAL A 9 23.31 -23.90 45.08
N GLY A 10 24.58 -23.51 44.99
CA GLY A 10 25.06 -22.53 44.01
C GLY A 10 24.88 -22.98 42.57
N GLY A 11 25.09 -24.27 42.26
CA GLY A 11 24.83 -24.86 40.95
C GLY A 11 23.35 -24.85 40.54
N ILE A 12 22.45 -25.15 41.48
CA ILE A 12 20.99 -25.10 41.24
C ILE A 12 20.51 -23.65 41.03
N PHE A 13 20.98 -22.69 41.83
CA PHE A 13 20.62 -21.28 41.65
C PHE A 13 21.18 -20.68 40.35
N ALA A 14 22.39 -21.06 39.95
CA ALA A 14 22.97 -20.64 38.67
C ALA A 14 22.15 -21.18 37.47
N LEU A 15 21.67 -22.43 37.54
CA LEU A 15 20.83 -23.02 36.49
C LEU A 15 19.45 -22.35 36.41
N ILE A 16 18.83 -22.04 37.55
CA ILE A 16 17.55 -21.31 37.60
C ILE A 16 17.74 -19.89 37.02
N GLY A 17 18.79 -19.17 37.42
CA GLY A 17 19.08 -17.84 36.89
C GLY A 17 19.35 -17.84 35.39
N THR A 18 20.06 -18.86 34.89
CA THR A 18 20.33 -19.03 33.46
C THR A 18 19.05 -19.33 32.68
N PHE A 19 18.18 -20.20 33.18
CA PHE A 19 16.89 -20.52 32.53
C PHE A 19 15.94 -19.32 32.50
N TRP A 20 15.89 -18.53 33.58
CA TRP A 20 15.14 -17.28 33.62
C TRP A 20 15.73 -16.22 32.67
N GLY A 21 17.05 -16.09 32.61
CA GLY A 21 17.73 -15.19 31.69
C GLY A 21 17.48 -15.54 30.22
N ILE A 22 17.55 -16.82 29.86
CA ILE A 22 17.24 -17.31 28.51
C ILE A 22 15.77 -17.05 28.16
N LYS A 23 14.84 -17.34 29.07
CA LYS A 23 13.42 -17.03 28.85
C LYS A 23 13.19 -15.54 28.64
N TYR A 24 13.79 -14.69 29.48
CA TYR A 24 13.69 -13.25 29.35
C TYR A 24 14.26 -12.75 28.02
N GLN A 25 15.43 -13.24 27.61
CA GLN A 25 16.04 -12.92 26.32
C GLN A 25 15.16 -13.36 25.14
N ILE A 26 14.61 -14.57 25.16
CA ILE A 26 13.70 -15.06 24.11
C ILE A 26 12.41 -14.23 24.07
N THR A 27 11.85 -13.87 25.23
CA THR A 27 10.65 -13.01 25.28
C THR A 27 10.94 -11.63 24.71
N LYS A 28 12.06 -11.01 25.12
CA LYS A 28 12.49 -9.70 24.61
C LYS A 28 12.75 -9.72 23.11
N GLU A 29 13.43 -10.76 22.61
CA GLU A 29 13.70 -10.91 21.17
C GLU A 29 12.41 -11.11 20.37
N LYS A 30 11.41 -11.82 20.92
CA LYS A 30 10.09 -11.95 20.30
C LYS A 30 9.31 -10.63 20.30
N GLU A 31 9.38 -9.87 21.38
CA GLU A 31 8.77 -8.55 21.48
C GLU A 31 9.41 -7.57 20.49
N GLU A 32 10.74 -7.51 20.43
CA GLU A 32 11.48 -6.68 19.46
C GLU A 32 11.11 -7.03 18.02
N LYS A 33 11.10 -8.33 17.66
CA LYS A 33 10.67 -8.76 16.32
C LYS A 33 9.23 -8.35 16.00
N ARG A 34 8.33 -8.41 16.99
CA ARG A 34 6.93 -8.00 16.80
C ARG A 34 6.81 -6.49 16.57
N GLU A 35 7.61 -5.69 17.28
CA GLU A 35 7.68 -4.25 17.06
C GLU A 35 8.25 -3.91 15.67
N ASP A 36 9.30 -4.60 15.24
CA ASP A 36 9.88 -4.44 13.91
C ASP A 36 8.87 -4.75 12.81
N TYR A 37 8.16 -5.88 12.90
CA TYR A 37 7.11 -6.22 11.92
C TYR A 37 5.98 -5.21 11.89
N LYS A 38 5.59 -4.69 13.04
CA LYS A 38 4.59 -3.62 13.11
C LYS A 38 5.10 -2.38 12.38
N ASN A 39 6.33 -1.94 12.64
CA ASN A 39 6.91 -0.76 12.00
C ASN A 39 7.05 -0.92 10.48
N ASP A 40 7.36 -2.13 10.01
CA ASP A 40 7.40 -2.46 8.58
C ASP A 40 6.00 -2.31 7.95
N ILE A 41 4.96 -2.88 8.56
CA ILE A 41 3.57 -2.74 8.08
C ILE A 41 3.17 -1.27 8.02
N LEU A 42 3.46 -0.48 9.06
CA LEU A 42 3.15 0.96 9.09
C LEU A 42 3.85 1.71 7.95
N SER A 43 5.13 1.44 7.74
CA SER A 43 5.92 2.07 6.67
C SER A 43 5.39 1.68 5.28
N MET A 44 4.96 0.43 5.10
CA MET A 44 4.38 -0.05 3.86
C MET A 44 3.00 0.56 3.57
N ILE A 45 2.20 0.83 4.59
CA ILE A 45 0.94 1.58 4.45
C ILE A 45 1.22 3.01 3.95
N ASP A 46 2.17 3.71 4.56
CA ASP A 46 2.56 5.06 4.13
C ASP A 46 3.11 5.07 2.70
N LEU A 47 3.91 4.07 2.34
CA LEU A 47 4.45 3.90 1.00
C LEU A 47 3.34 3.62 -0.03
N THR A 48 2.30 2.87 0.36
CA THR A 48 1.11 2.60 -0.46
C THR A 48 0.37 3.89 -0.77
N ALA A 49 0.10 4.73 0.24
CA ALA A 49 -0.52 6.04 0.07
C ALA A 49 0.31 6.94 -0.84
N TYR A 50 1.63 6.97 -0.64
CA TYR A 50 2.55 7.73 -1.48
C TYR A 50 2.53 7.27 -2.95
N LYS A 51 2.61 5.96 -3.22
CA LYS A 51 2.58 5.39 -4.57
C LYS A 51 1.24 5.67 -5.27
N ALA A 52 0.11 5.47 -4.58
CA ALA A 52 -1.21 5.83 -5.11
C ALA A 52 -1.30 7.31 -5.50
N SER A 53 -0.75 8.20 -4.65
CA SER A 53 -0.75 9.64 -4.95
C SER A 53 -0.01 10.00 -6.24
N LYS A 54 1.00 9.21 -6.66
CA LYS A 54 1.76 9.49 -7.89
C LYS A 54 0.88 9.37 -9.13
N ILE A 55 -0.08 8.45 -9.12
CA ILE A 55 -1.01 8.26 -10.24
C ILE A 55 -1.86 9.53 -10.44
N SER A 56 -2.33 10.14 -9.34
CA SER A 56 -3.10 11.39 -9.40
C SER A 56 -2.29 12.58 -9.92
N LYS A 57 -0.96 12.54 -9.79
CA LYS A 57 -0.08 13.63 -10.22
C LYS A 57 0.17 13.65 -11.73
N ILE A 58 -0.21 12.58 -12.46
CA ILE A 58 -0.14 12.58 -13.92
C ILE A 58 -1.32 13.36 -14.46
N HIS A 59 -1.03 14.48 -15.11
CA HIS A 59 -2.03 15.39 -15.64
C HIS A 59 -2.35 15.07 -17.11
N LEU A 60 -3.63 14.87 -17.42
CA LEU A 60 -4.12 14.55 -18.75
C LEU A 60 -5.22 15.54 -19.14
N SER A 61 -4.91 16.51 -20.00
CA SER A 61 -5.86 17.56 -20.40
C SER A 61 -6.61 17.21 -21.69
N GLU A 62 -7.82 17.76 -21.85
CA GLU A 62 -8.61 17.61 -23.08
C GLU A 62 -7.85 18.12 -24.31
N THR A 63 -7.16 19.26 -24.20
CA THR A 63 -6.37 19.81 -25.30
C THR A 63 -5.32 18.80 -25.79
N ASN A 64 -4.57 18.20 -24.87
CA ASN A 64 -3.55 17.21 -25.23
C ASN A 64 -4.18 15.96 -25.87
N ALA A 65 -5.31 15.50 -25.33
CA ALA A 65 -6.06 14.36 -25.87
C ALA A 65 -6.68 14.64 -27.24
N LEU A 66 -6.88 15.90 -27.64
CA LEU A 66 -7.43 16.23 -28.95
C LEU A 66 -6.37 16.39 -30.03
N ILE A 67 -5.19 16.91 -29.69
CA ILE A 67 -4.20 17.35 -30.68
C ILE A 67 -2.90 16.54 -30.64
N ASN A 68 -2.62 15.79 -29.57
CA ASN A 68 -1.34 15.10 -29.39
C ASN A 68 -1.54 13.66 -28.89
N LYS A 69 -1.84 12.75 -29.84
CA LYS A 69 -1.94 11.31 -29.58
C LYS A 69 -0.69 10.74 -28.90
N PRO A 70 0.54 10.92 -29.41
CA PRO A 70 1.74 10.31 -28.79
C PRO A 70 1.94 10.73 -27.33
N GLN A 71 1.84 12.02 -27.03
CA GLN A 71 2.02 12.52 -25.66
C GLN A 71 0.91 12.05 -24.72
N THR A 72 -0.31 11.91 -25.22
CA THR A 72 -1.43 11.38 -24.43
C THR A 72 -1.21 9.91 -24.09
N LEU A 73 -0.71 9.12 -25.05
CA LEU A 73 -0.38 7.71 -24.83
C LEU A 73 0.79 7.53 -23.87
N GLU A 74 1.84 8.34 -23.96
CA GLU A 74 2.96 8.32 -23.00
C GLU A 74 2.46 8.53 -21.56
N LYS A 75 1.55 9.49 -21.35
CA LYS A 75 0.93 9.71 -20.03
C LYS A 75 0.05 8.55 -19.58
N CYS A 76 -0.63 7.86 -20.50
CA CYS A 76 -1.38 6.65 -20.17
C CYS A 76 -0.44 5.52 -19.73
N ASP A 77 0.68 5.33 -20.44
CA ASP A 77 1.69 4.33 -20.11
C ASP A 77 2.33 4.63 -18.75
N ASP A 78 2.58 5.91 -18.43
CA ASP A 78 3.04 6.33 -17.10
C ASP A 78 2.05 5.98 -15.99
N VAL A 79 0.74 6.17 -16.22
CA VAL A 79 -0.32 5.79 -15.26
C VAL A 79 -0.32 4.27 -15.05
N GLU A 80 -0.29 3.48 -16.12
CA GLU A 80 -0.25 2.01 -16.03
C GLU A 80 1.02 1.52 -15.32
N GLY A 81 2.17 2.10 -15.63
CA GLY A 81 3.44 1.77 -14.97
C GLY A 81 3.47 2.12 -13.48
N LEU A 82 2.80 3.20 -13.06
CA LEU A 82 2.63 3.52 -11.65
C LEU A 82 1.64 2.59 -10.95
N PHE A 83 0.59 2.14 -11.64
CA PHE A 83 -0.33 1.15 -11.11
C PHE A 83 0.36 -0.17 -10.80
N VAL A 84 1.18 -0.70 -11.72
CA VAL A 84 1.95 -1.94 -11.48
C VAL A 84 2.79 -1.81 -10.20
N LYS A 85 3.45 -0.66 -10.00
CA LYS A 85 4.25 -0.42 -8.78
C LYS A 85 3.42 -0.32 -7.50
N LEU A 86 2.15 0.11 -7.61
CA LEU A 86 1.20 0.15 -6.50
C LEU A 86 0.67 -1.26 -6.20
N ASP A 87 0.33 -2.03 -7.22
CA ASP A 87 -0.10 -3.42 -7.10
C ASP A 87 0.97 -4.28 -6.42
N ASP A 88 2.22 -4.20 -6.90
CA ASP A 88 3.37 -4.85 -6.27
C ASP A 88 3.51 -4.48 -4.78
N GLN A 89 3.26 -3.20 -4.42
CA GLN A 89 3.34 -2.74 -3.04
C GLN A 89 2.25 -3.36 -2.16
N ILE A 90 1.04 -3.47 -2.70
CA ILE A 90 -0.11 -4.02 -1.97
C ILE A 90 0.07 -5.52 -1.79
N GLN A 91 0.57 -6.23 -2.80
CA GLN A 91 0.92 -7.64 -2.69
C GLN A 91 2.00 -7.87 -1.62
N GLU A 92 3.04 -7.04 -1.58
CA GLU A 92 4.07 -7.08 -0.55
C GLU A 92 3.47 -6.85 0.85
N LEU A 93 2.61 -5.83 1.00
CA LEU A 93 1.96 -5.50 2.28
C LEU A 93 1.05 -6.64 2.77
N LEU A 94 0.25 -7.23 1.88
CA LEU A 94 -0.56 -8.39 2.18
C LEU A 94 0.31 -9.58 2.62
N GLY A 95 1.43 -9.79 1.96
CA GLY A 95 2.43 -10.79 2.34
C GLY A 95 2.96 -10.56 3.76
N THR A 96 3.42 -9.35 4.06
CA THR A 96 3.93 -8.97 5.39
C THR A 96 2.86 -9.15 6.48
N MET A 97 1.64 -8.65 6.24
CA MET A 97 0.52 -8.82 7.18
C MET A 97 0.18 -10.30 7.42
N SER A 98 0.19 -11.12 6.36
CA SER A 98 -0.11 -12.55 6.47
C SER A 98 0.90 -13.32 7.32
N HIS A 99 2.17 -12.91 7.33
CA HIS A 99 3.23 -13.61 8.06
C HIS A 99 3.37 -13.15 9.52
N HIS A 100 2.94 -11.93 9.83
CA HIS A 100 3.34 -11.27 11.08
C HIS A 100 2.18 -10.81 11.97
N GLU A 101 0.93 -10.88 11.53
CA GLU A 101 -0.25 -10.59 12.36
C GLU A 101 -0.93 -11.89 12.84
N GLU A 102 -1.09 -12.03 14.17
CA GLU A 102 -1.72 -13.22 14.80
C GLU A 102 -3.21 -13.37 14.41
N GLU A 103 -3.87 -12.28 14.00
CA GLU A 103 -5.26 -12.24 13.50
C GLU A 103 -5.38 -11.54 12.13
N SER A 104 -4.43 -11.80 11.23
CA SER A 104 -4.26 -11.12 9.93
C SER A 104 -5.48 -11.13 9.00
N ASN A 105 -6.38 -12.10 9.11
CA ASN A 105 -7.48 -12.31 8.16
C ASN A 105 -8.45 -11.12 8.03
N LYS A 106 -8.79 -10.45 9.15
CA LYS A 106 -9.70 -9.31 9.10
C LYS A 106 -9.01 -8.08 8.49
N PRO A 107 -7.83 -7.64 8.96
CA PRO A 107 -7.05 -6.60 8.30
C PRO A 107 -6.81 -6.86 6.80
N ILE A 108 -6.42 -8.09 6.41
CA ILE A 108 -6.19 -8.44 5.01
C ILE A 108 -7.45 -8.22 4.16
N ARG A 109 -8.60 -8.71 4.63
CA ARG A 109 -9.87 -8.53 3.90
C ARG A 109 -10.27 -7.06 3.79
N ASP A 110 -10.09 -6.29 4.86
CA ASP A 110 -10.43 -4.87 4.85
C ASP A 110 -9.53 -4.09 3.86
N LEU A 111 -8.23 -4.42 3.79
CA LEU A 111 -7.31 -3.85 2.80
C LEU A 111 -7.68 -4.24 1.36
N LEU A 112 -8.05 -5.51 1.12
CA LEU A 112 -8.51 -5.97 -0.18
C LEU A 112 -9.78 -5.22 -0.63
N ASN A 113 -10.73 -4.99 0.27
CA ASN A 113 -11.93 -4.22 -0.03
C ASN A 113 -11.62 -2.76 -0.41
N CYS A 114 -10.65 -2.12 0.26
CA CYS A 114 -10.18 -0.79 -0.14
C CYS A 114 -9.62 -0.82 -1.58
N TYR A 115 -8.83 -1.85 -1.89
CA TYR A 115 -8.10 -1.94 -3.17
C TYR A 115 -8.99 -2.33 -4.36
N GLU A 116 -9.95 -3.23 -4.20
CA GLU A 116 -10.84 -3.70 -5.27
C GLU A 116 -11.59 -2.54 -5.95
N SER A 117 -11.99 -1.53 -5.17
CA SER A 117 -12.59 -0.31 -5.72
C SER A 117 -11.65 0.39 -6.70
N LEU A 118 -10.37 0.53 -6.34
CA LEU A 118 -9.35 1.20 -7.15
C LEU A 118 -9.00 0.42 -8.42
N GLU A 119 -8.82 -0.90 -8.33
CA GLU A 119 -8.55 -1.76 -9.49
C GLU A 119 -9.61 -1.60 -10.58
N ASN A 120 -10.88 -1.49 -10.19
CA ASN A 120 -11.99 -1.31 -11.11
C ASN A 120 -11.89 0.01 -11.92
N TYR A 121 -11.45 1.10 -11.31
CA TYR A 121 -11.26 2.38 -12.02
C TYR A 121 -10.02 2.36 -12.92
N ILE A 122 -8.97 1.66 -12.50
CA ILE A 122 -7.75 1.51 -13.29
C ILE A 122 -8.01 0.66 -14.53
N SER A 123 -8.74 -0.45 -14.39
CA SER A 123 -9.18 -1.25 -15.54
C SER A 123 -10.00 -0.43 -16.55
N LYS A 124 -10.94 0.41 -16.07
CA LYS A 124 -11.70 1.32 -16.93
C LYS A 124 -10.80 2.33 -17.64
N PHE A 125 -9.79 2.87 -16.95
CA PHE A 125 -8.81 3.77 -17.55
C PHE A 125 -7.99 3.09 -18.65
N SER A 126 -7.44 1.90 -18.39
CA SER A 126 -6.70 1.11 -19.39
C SER A 126 -7.55 0.79 -20.62
N ILE A 127 -8.83 0.44 -20.44
CA ILE A 127 -9.75 0.23 -21.56
C ILE A 127 -9.93 1.52 -22.36
N ALA A 128 -10.13 2.66 -21.69
CA ALA A 128 -10.26 3.95 -22.35
C ALA A 128 -8.97 4.31 -23.13
N ALA A 129 -7.79 4.02 -22.58
CA ALA A 129 -6.50 4.29 -23.22
C ALA A 129 -6.34 3.46 -24.51
N ARG A 130 -6.74 2.18 -24.48
CA ARG A 130 -6.75 1.31 -25.67
C ARG A 130 -7.72 1.82 -26.74
N ILE A 131 -8.95 2.15 -26.36
CA ILE A 131 -9.94 2.71 -27.29
C ILE A 131 -9.44 4.02 -27.90
N TYR A 132 -8.82 4.88 -27.08
CA TYR A 132 -8.22 6.11 -27.54
C TYR A 132 -7.12 5.84 -28.58
N ASN A 133 -6.20 4.90 -28.31
CA ASN A 133 -5.17 4.53 -29.27
C ASN A 133 -5.76 4.02 -30.60
N ASP A 134 -6.67 3.04 -30.52
CA ASP A 134 -7.20 2.32 -31.67
C ASP A 134 -8.08 3.19 -32.57
N LYS A 135 -8.79 4.15 -31.97
CA LYS A 135 -9.82 4.94 -32.64
C LYS A 135 -9.51 6.42 -32.77
N TYR A 136 -8.35 6.89 -32.33
CA TYR A 136 -7.97 8.31 -32.35
C TYR A 136 -8.33 9.01 -33.68
N GLU A 137 -7.84 8.50 -34.81
CA GLU A 137 -8.04 9.12 -36.13
C GLU A 137 -9.51 9.13 -36.58
N THR A 138 -10.29 8.16 -36.12
CA THR A 138 -11.70 7.96 -36.52
C THR A 138 -12.71 8.55 -35.54
N ASN A 139 -12.26 8.91 -34.34
CA ASN A 139 -13.13 9.42 -33.27
C ASN A 139 -13.42 10.90 -33.47
N SER A 140 -14.65 11.29 -33.13
CA SER A 140 -14.98 12.69 -32.88
C SER A 140 -14.23 13.20 -31.65
N ASP A 141 -14.11 14.51 -31.55
CA ASP A 141 -13.44 15.18 -30.42
C ASP A 141 -14.06 14.75 -29.07
N ASP A 142 -15.39 14.67 -28.98
CA ASP A 142 -16.12 14.16 -27.80
C ASP A 142 -15.70 12.75 -27.38
N LYS A 143 -15.31 11.90 -28.34
CA LYS A 143 -14.85 10.53 -28.05
C LYS A 143 -13.37 10.50 -27.67
N ARG A 144 -12.57 11.44 -28.18
CA ARG A 144 -11.15 11.57 -27.81
C ARG A 144 -10.99 12.04 -26.37
N VAL A 145 -11.86 12.92 -25.87
CA VAL A 145 -11.81 13.41 -24.48
C VAL A 145 -12.28 12.39 -23.43
N ILE A 146 -12.84 11.24 -23.82
CA ILE A 146 -13.28 10.20 -22.87
C ILE A 146 -12.13 9.70 -21.99
N ILE A 147 -10.90 9.65 -22.51
CA ILE A 147 -9.73 9.23 -21.73
C ILE A 147 -9.47 10.20 -20.56
N VAL A 148 -9.65 11.51 -20.79
CA VAL A 148 -9.52 12.56 -19.76
C VAL A 148 -10.59 12.41 -18.69
N ARG A 149 -11.86 12.29 -19.08
CA ARG A 149 -12.97 12.06 -18.13
C ARG A 149 -12.81 10.77 -17.33
N THR A 150 -12.18 9.76 -17.90
CA THR A 150 -11.89 8.51 -17.19
C THR A 150 -10.74 8.69 -16.21
N LYS A 151 -9.71 9.48 -16.57
CA LYS A 151 -8.62 9.87 -15.68
C LYS A 151 -9.12 10.68 -14.49
N GLU A 152 -9.98 11.66 -14.69
CA GLU A 152 -10.59 12.44 -13.60
C GLU A 152 -11.33 11.55 -12.59
N LYS A 153 -12.08 10.55 -13.09
CA LYS A 153 -12.76 9.57 -12.23
C LYS A 153 -11.78 8.70 -11.47
N LEU A 154 -10.70 8.26 -12.12
CA LEU A 154 -9.62 7.54 -11.46
C LEU A 154 -8.99 8.39 -10.34
N ASP A 155 -8.74 9.68 -10.59
CA ASP A 155 -8.13 10.56 -9.58
C ASP A 155 -9.02 10.77 -8.36
N ARG A 156 -10.32 11.01 -8.57
CA ARG A 156 -11.30 11.07 -7.46
C ARG A 156 -11.36 9.76 -6.69
N ASN A 157 -11.19 8.63 -7.36
CA ASN A 157 -11.18 7.33 -6.69
C ASN A 157 -9.86 7.05 -5.95
N ILE A 158 -8.72 7.59 -6.40
CA ILE A 158 -7.46 7.56 -5.64
C ILE A 158 -7.60 8.32 -4.31
N ASP A 159 -8.28 9.47 -4.31
CA ASP A 159 -8.59 10.18 -3.05
C ASP A 159 -9.43 9.30 -2.11
N THR A 160 -10.46 8.65 -2.66
CA THR A 160 -11.32 7.73 -1.89
C THR A 160 -10.50 6.58 -1.33
N PHE A 161 -9.66 5.94 -2.15
CA PHE A 161 -8.76 4.86 -1.72
C PHE A 161 -7.82 5.30 -0.59
N ILE A 162 -7.21 6.48 -0.70
CA ILE A 162 -6.31 7.01 0.35
C ILE A 162 -7.08 7.29 1.64
N ASN A 163 -8.30 7.82 1.55
CA ASN A 163 -9.17 8.05 2.70
C ASN A 163 -9.58 6.72 3.37
N ASP A 164 -9.89 5.69 2.58
CA ASP A 164 -10.22 4.35 3.09
C ASP A 164 -8.99 3.69 3.72
N LEU A 165 -7.81 3.82 3.10
CA LEU A 165 -6.54 3.34 3.64
C LEU A 165 -6.18 4.04 4.96
N ARG A 166 -6.49 5.34 5.10
CA ARG A 166 -6.33 6.08 6.36
C ARG A 166 -7.20 5.50 7.46
N GLN A 167 -8.48 5.24 7.17
CA GLN A 167 -9.40 4.63 8.12
C GLN A 167 -8.96 3.22 8.51
N PHE A 168 -8.53 2.43 7.53
CA PHE A 168 -7.95 1.11 7.72
C PHE A 168 -6.73 1.16 8.67
N SER A 169 -5.78 2.04 8.38
CA SER A 169 -4.55 2.22 9.17
C SER A 169 -4.85 2.61 10.62
N LYS A 170 -5.81 3.53 10.82
CA LYS A 170 -6.22 3.95 12.15
C LYS A 170 -6.94 2.83 12.91
N HIS A 171 -7.83 2.09 12.26
CA HIS A 171 -8.64 1.05 12.89
C HIS A 171 -7.81 -0.17 13.33
N HIS A 172 -6.92 -0.65 12.47
CA HIS A 172 -6.18 -1.89 12.72
C HIS A 172 -4.82 -1.68 13.41
N PHE A 173 -4.18 -0.52 13.19
CA PHE A 173 -2.82 -0.30 13.68
C PHE A 173 -2.66 0.94 14.56
N ASN A 174 -3.72 1.75 14.74
CA ASN A 174 -3.69 3.04 15.42
C ASN A 174 -2.57 3.96 14.89
N HIS A 175 -2.33 3.90 13.58
CA HIS A 175 -1.31 4.70 12.91
C HIS A 175 -1.92 5.93 12.24
N ASP A 176 -1.23 7.06 12.37
CA ASP A 176 -1.57 8.29 11.67
C ASP A 176 -0.77 8.31 10.37
N MET A 177 -1.43 7.87 9.30
CA MET A 177 -0.83 7.66 7.98
C MET A 177 -0.25 8.95 7.39
N TYR A 178 0.81 8.80 6.60
CA TYR A 178 1.29 9.85 5.70
C TYR A 178 0.16 10.42 4.83
N GLU A 179 0.05 11.75 4.78
CA GLU A 179 -0.93 12.48 4.00
C GLU A 179 -0.33 13.02 2.69
N PRO A 180 -0.50 12.33 1.56
CA PRO A 180 0.01 12.80 0.29
C PRO A 180 -0.77 14.02 -0.22
N THR A 181 -0.06 14.99 -0.80
CA THR A 181 -0.70 16.04 -1.60
C THR A 181 -1.23 15.45 -2.90
N LEU A 182 -2.55 15.53 -3.10
CA LEU A 182 -3.23 15.16 -4.33
C LEU A 182 -3.40 16.38 -5.24
N LYS A 183 -3.36 16.16 -6.55
CA LYS A 183 -3.60 17.20 -7.55
C LYS A 183 -4.75 16.72 -8.43
N PHE A 184 -5.82 17.52 -8.46
CA PHE A 184 -6.95 17.32 -9.34
C PHE A 184 -7.04 18.52 -10.29
N GLU A 185 -7.47 18.29 -11.52
CA GLU A 185 -7.96 19.41 -12.33
C GLU A 185 -9.23 19.94 -11.66
N SER A 186 -9.21 21.21 -11.27
CA SER A 186 -10.41 21.93 -10.86
C SER A 186 -11.23 22.27 -12.11
N GLU A 187 -12.52 21.94 -12.08
CA GLU A 187 -13.52 22.40 -13.06
C GLU A 187 -13.48 23.92 -13.27
#